data_AF-A0A1H7AD22-F1
#
_entry.id   AF-A0A1H7AD22-F1
#
_cell.length_a   1.000
_cell.length_b   1.000
_cell.length_c   1.000
_cell.angle_alpha   90.00
_cell.angle_beta   90.00
_cell.angle_gamma   90.00
#
_symmetry.space_group_name_H-M   'P 1'
#
loop_
_entity.id
_entity.type
_entity.pdbx_description
1 polymer ?
#
loop_
_entity_poly.entity_id
_entity_poly.type
_entity_poly.pdbx_seq_one_letter_code
_entity_poly.pdbx_strand_id
1 'polypeptide(L)'
;MVETVGTSVEDDARIAEGGNGVGITAFVTACLGLGPVAIVLGIIGLARWRSGAASRRSWPLAGLVLGIVGTLLVAAGWLLHQGSQTSDGAILAHAKVDVITVGNAVVERFAADPELTGVDVDITADGYVVDGAVVARTSEADVALTYEGSTAYDWCVTIAAGPDGGQTAAFTATGGLVAECPAG
;
A
#
# COMPACT_ATOMS: atom_id res chain seq x y z
N MET A 1 53.81 6.95 41.54
CA MET A 1 52.72 7.02 42.54
C MET A 1 51.53 7.59 41.79
N VAL A 2 50.59 6.73 41.41
CA VAL A 2 49.44 7.10 40.57
C VAL A 2 48.25 7.31 41.52
N GLU A 3 47.78 8.55 41.62
CA GLU A 3 46.53 8.88 42.31
C GLU A 3 45.34 8.35 41.49
N THR A 4 44.76 7.26 41.97
CA THR A 4 43.43 6.84 41.54
C THR A 4 42.42 7.81 42.13
N VAL A 5 41.92 8.73 41.31
CA VAL A 5 40.72 9.52 41.59
C VAL A 5 39.55 8.54 41.69
N GLY A 6 39.19 8.18 42.93
CA GLY A 6 37.98 7.43 43.22
C GLY A 6 36.78 8.30 42.93
N THR A 7 36.23 8.20 41.72
CA THR A 7 34.88 8.67 41.43
C THR A 7 33.92 7.74 42.17
N SER A 8 33.63 8.05 43.44
CA SER A 8 32.44 7.51 44.11
C SER A 8 31.24 8.10 43.39
N VAL A 9 30.68 7.33 42.46
CA VAL A 9 29.32 7.56 42.01
C VAL A 9 28.47 7.21 43.23
N GLU A 10 28.16 8.22 44.03
CA GLU A 10 27.12 8.12 45.07
C GLU A 10 25.87 7.61 44.36
N ASP A 11 25.56 6.35 44.65
CA ASP A 11 24.33 5.67 44.26
C ASP A 11 23.21 6.34 45.04
N ASP A 12 22.81 7.52 44.57
CA ASP A 12 21.78 8.39 45.11
C ASP A 12 20.39 7.80 44.80
N ALA A 13 20.26 6.49 44.95
CA ALA A 13 19.02 5.76 45.00
C ALA A 13 18.43 5.94 46.40
N ARG A 14 17.95 7.16 46.69
CA ARG A 14 16.90 7.32 47.70
C ARG A 14 15.79 6.36 47.28
N ILE A 15 15.53 5.37 48.12
CA ILE A 15 14.51 4.35 47.90
C ILE A 15 13.16 5.07 47.87
N ALA A 16 12.73 5.50 46.68
CA ALA A 16 11.38 5.96 46.47
C ALA A 16 10.46 4.74 46.67
N GLU A 17 9.57 4.79 47.66
CA GLU A 17 8.58 3.73 47.93
C GLU A 17 7.64 3.46 46.73
N GLY A 18 7.61 4.35 45.74
CA GLY A 18 6.88 4.19 44.49
C GLY A 18 7.66 3.36 43.46
N GLY A 19 7.25 2.10 43.27
CA GLY A 19 7.87 1.20 42.28
C GLY A 19 7.83 1.70 40.83
N ASN A 20 8.83 1.33 40.03
CA ASN A 20 9.03 1.69 38.62
C ASN A 20 7.98 1.11 37.64
N GLY A 21 6.87 0.56 38.14
CA GLY A 21 5.88 -0.18 37.35
C GLY A 21 5.32 0.62 36.17
N VAL A 22 5.07 1.92 36.36
CA VAL A 22 4.49 2.79 35.31
C VAL A 22 5.48 3.05 34.15
N GLY A 23 6.78 3.13 34.44
CA GLY A 23 7.80 3.30 33.40
C GLY A 23 8.01 2.02 32.57
N ILE A 24 7.93 0.86 33.22
CA ILE A 24 8.04 -0.44 32.57
C ILE A 24 6.79 -0.71 31.72
N THR A 25 5.58 -0.42 32.23
CA THR A 25 4.36 -0.55 31.41
C THR A 25 4.38 0.42 30.24
N ALA A 26 4.80 1.67 30.40
CA ALA A 26 4.96 2.59 29.28
C ALA A 26 5.89 2.02 28.18
N PHE A 27 7.01 1.41 28.57
CA PHE A 27 7.94 0.76 27.64
C PHE A 27 7.33 -0.48 26.96
N VAL A 28 6.71 -1.37 27.73
CA VAL A 28 6.06 -2.58 27.18
C VAL A 28 4.90 -2.21 26.25
N THR A 29 4.08 -1.22 26.60
CA THR A 29 2.99 -0.71 25.78
C THR A 29 3.50 -0.05 24.49
N ALA A 30 4.66 0.62 24.55
CA ALA A 30 5.33 1.14 23.36
C ALA A 30 5.82 -0.01 22.45
N CYS A 31 6.42 -1.06 23.02
CA CYS A 31 6.83 -2.25 22.27
C CYS A 31 5.67 -3.00 21.64
N LEU A 32 4.47 -2.94 22.24
CA LEU A 32 3.24 -3.51 21.70
C LEU A 32 2.60 -2.64 20.59
N GLY A 33 3.22 -1.52 20.21
CA GLY A 33 2.75 -0.65 19.13
C GLY A 33 1.55 0.23 19.50
N LEU A 34 1.18 0.30 20.78
CA LEU A 34 0.09 1.16 21.27
C LEU A 34 0.59 2.58 21.53
N GLY A 35 1.08 3.23 20.47
CA GLY A 35 1.79 4.51 20.51
C GLY A 35 1.09 5.61 21.33
N PRO A 36 -0.21 5.91 21.13
CA PRO A 36 -0.92 6.92 21.91
C PRO A 36 -0.97 6.61 23.41
N VAL A 37 -1.17 5.34 23.77
CA VAL A 37 -1.22 4.88 25.18
C VAL A 37 0.17 4.95 25.81
N ALA A 38 1.20 4.56 25.06
CA ALA A 38 2.59 4.68 25.48
C ALA A 38 3.02 6.14 25.72
N ILE A 39 2.56 7.07 24.89
CA ILE A 39 2.82 8.51 25.05
C ILE A 39 2.18 9.01 26.35
N VAL A 40 0.91 8.67 26.61
CA VAL A 40 0.20 9.07 27.85
C VAL A 40 0.90 8.50 29.09
N LEU A 41 1.25 7.20 29.08
CA LEU A 41 1.96 6.55 30.18
C LEU A 41 3.37 7.12 30.38
N GLY A 42 4.08 7.47 29.30
CA GLY A 42 5.37 8.15 29.34
C GLY A 42 5.31 9.53 29.97
N ILE A 43 4.30 10.34 29.61
CA ILE A 43 4.06 11.66 30.23
C ILE A 43 3.74 11.52 31.72
N ILE A 44 2.89 10.56 32.10
CA ILE A 44 2.55 10.30 33.51
C ILE A 44 3.78 9.83 34.30
N GLY A 45 4.61 8.96 33.71
CA GLY A 45 5.86 8.51 34.32
C GLY A 45 6.86 9.65 34.52
N LEU A 46 6.97 10.57 33.55
CA LEU A 46 7.83 11.74 33.64
C LEU A 46 7.33 12.76 34.67
N ALA A 47 6.00 12.92 34.80
CA ALA A 47 5.38 13.75 35.82
C ALA A 47 5.64 13.21 37.25
N ARG A 48 5.55 11.88 37.45
CA ARG A 48 5.88 11.24 38.73
C ARG A 48 7.38 11.30 39.08
N TRP A 49 8.26 11.27 38.08
CA TRP A 49 9.68 11.51 38.31
C TRP A 49 9.92 12.96 38.78
N ARG A 50 9.28 13.94 38.12
CA ARG A 50 9.36 15.35 38.51
C ARG A 50 8.87 15.62 39.95
N SER A 51 7.91 14.85 40.44
CA SER A 51 7.42 14.94 41.82
C SER A 51 8.27 14.17 42.84
N GLY A 52 9.43 13.62 42.45
CA GLY A 52 10.32 12.86 43.33
C GLY A 52 9.84 11.46 43.69
N ALA A 53 8.78 10.96 43.03
CA ALA A 53 8.14 9.69 43.36
C ALA A 53 8.71 8.48 42.58
N ALA A 54 9.74 8.68 41.75
CA ALA A 54 10.38 7.63 40.97
C ALA A 54 11.91 7.83 40.93
N SER A 55 12.67 6.73 40.99
CA SER A 55 14.13 6.78 41.16
C SER A 55 14.92 6.92 39.86
N ARG A 56 14.34 6.64 38.68
CA ARG A 56 15.08 6.66 37.39
C ARG A 56 14.32 7.37 36.27
N ARG A 57 14.95 8.42 35.71
CA ARG A 57 14.43 9.24 34.59
C ARG A 57 14.44 8.54 33.23
N SER A 58 15.36 7.58 33.03
CA SER A 58 15.64 6.99 31.72
C SER A 58 14.50 6.13 31.16
N TRP A 59 13.75 5.44 32.03
CA TRP A 59 12.70 4.52 31.62
C TRP A 59 11.44 5.20 31.05
N PRO A 60 10.85 6.22 31.71
CA PRO A 60 9.72 6.97 31.13
C PRO A 60 10.09 7.70 29.82
N LEU A 61 11.32 8.21 29.73
CA LEU A 61 11.81 8.89 28.54
C LEU A 61 11.92 7.92 27.35
N ALA A 62 12.45 6.72 27.58
CA ALA A 62 12.53 5.68 26.55
C ALA A 62 11.14 5.26 26.04
N GLY A 63 10.17 5.05 26.94
CA GLY A 63 8.78 4.73 26.56
C GLY A 63 8.10 5.85 25.76
N LEU A 64 8.34 7.11 26.14
CA LEU A 64 7.80 8.27 25.42
C LEU A 64 8.40 8.42 24.02
N VAL A 65 9.73 8.32 23.89
CA VAL A 65 10.41 8.40 22.58
C VAL A 65 9.97 7.25 21.68
N LEU A 66 9.93 6.02 22.20
CA LEU A 66 9.49 4.86 21.45
C LEU A 66 8.02 4.96 21.03
N GLY A 67 7.17 5.50 21.91
CA GLY A 67 5.76 5.78 21.60
C GLY A 67 5.60 6.79 20.46
N ILE A 68 6.35 7.91 20.49
CA ILE A 68 6.32 8.92 19.42
C ILE A 68 6.80 8.33 18.09
N VAL A 69 7.95 7.65 18.10
CA VAL A 69 8.50 7.03 16.88
C VAL A 69 7.54 5.99 16.32
N GLY A 70 6.97 5.14 17.17
CA GLY A 70 5.97 4.15 16.77
C GLY A 70 4.73 4.79 16.15
N THR A 71 4.16 5.83 16.77
CA THR A 71 3.01 6.55 16.22
C THR A 71 3.33 7.20 14.87
N LEU A 72 4.51 7.82 14.72
CA LEU A 72 4.93 8.44 13.47
C LEU A 72 5.12 7.41 12.35
N LEU A 73 5.71 6.25 12.65
CA LEU A 73 5.87 5.17 11.68
C LEU A 73 4.52 4.62 11.22
N VAL A 74 3.57 4.41 12.14
CA VAL A 74 2.21 3.96 11.78
C VAL A 74 1.50 5.02 10.93
N ALA A 75 1.58 6.30 11.30
CA ALA A 75 0.96 7.37 10.54
C ALA A 75 1.59 7.52 9.13
N ALA A 76 2.91 7.43 9.02
CA ALA A 76 3.61 7.46 7.74
C ALA A 76 3.22 6.25 6.87
N GLY A 77 3.18 5.04 7.45
CA GLY A 77 2.73 3.84 6.75
C GLY A 77 1.29 3.95 6.25
N TRP A 78 0.40 4.52 7.05
CA TRP A 78 -0.99 4.78 6.65
C TRP A 78 -1.09 5.77 5.47
N LEU A 79 -0.32 6.87 5.51
CA LEU A 79 -0.30 7.85 4.42
C LEU A 79 0.23 7.25 3.11
N LEU A 80 1.32 6.47 3.18
CA LEU A 80 1.85 5.77 2.02
C LEU A 80 0.83 4.79 1.44
N HIS A 81 0.10 4.07 2.30
CA HIS A 81 -0.94 3.14 1.88
C HIS A 81 -2.14 3.81 1.19
N GLN A 82 -2.59 4.98 1.67
CA GLN A 82 -3.65 5.73 0.96
C GLN A 82 -3.17 6.28 -0.38
N GLY A 83 -1.92 6.72 -0.46
CA GLY A 83 -1.30 7.15 -1.71
C GLY A 83 -1.32 6.05 -2.78
N SER A 84 -0.96 4.82 -2.41
CA SER A 84 -0.94 3.69 -3.34
C SER A 84 -2.35 3.26 -3.78
N GLN A 85 -3.35 3.27 -2.88
CA GLN A 85 -4.72 2.94 -3.29
C GLN A 85 -5.28 3.93 -4.31
N THR A 86 -4.93 5.22 -4.18
CA THR A 86 -5.38 6.25 -5.12
C THR A 86 -4.75 6.05 -6.50
N SER A 87 -3.47 5.63 -6.57
CA SER A 87 -2.83 5.30 -7.84
C SER A 87 -3.41 4.03 -8.46
N ASP A 88 -3.65 2.99 -7.67
CA ASP A 88 -4.18 1.71 -8.16
C ASP A 88 -5.59 1.89 -8.74
N GLY A 89 -6.42 2.70 -8.08
CA GLY A 89 -7.76 3.04 -8.57
C GLY A 89 -7.74 3.79 -9.90
N ALA A 90 -6.79 4.72 -10.08
CA ALA A 90 -6.63 5.44 -11.34
C ALA A 90 -6.13 4.52 -12.46
N ILE A 91 -5.15 3.65 -12.17
CA ILE A 91 -4.63 2.65 -13.13
C ILE A 91 -5.76 1.74 -13.61
N LEU A 92 -6.55 1.19 -12.68
CA LEU A 92 -7.68 0.33 -13.04
C LEU A 92 -8.77 1.09 -13.82
N ALA A 93 -9.02 2.36 -13.49
CA ALA A 93 -9.98 3.17 -14.23
C ALA A 93 -9.54 3.40 -15.69
N HIS A 94 -8.25 3.67 -15.91
CA HIS A 94 -7.69 3.80 -17.26
C HIS A 94 -7.74 2.47 -18.02
N ALA A 95 -7.31 1.36 -17.40
CA ALA A 95 -7.39 0.03 -18.00
C ALA A 95 -8.82 -0.34 -18.41
N LYS A 96 -9.83 0.06 -17.63
CA LYS A 96 -11.26 -0.12 -17.98
C LYS A 96 -11.67 0.69 -19.20
N VAL A 97 -11.23 1.95 -19.32
CA VAL A 97 -11.51 2.77 -20.50
C VAL A 97 -10.84 2.18 -21.73
N ASP A 98 -9.60 1.73 -21.60
CA ASP A 98 -8.81 1.16 -22.68
C ASP A 98 -9.39 -0.17 -23.16
N VAL A 99 -9.76 -1.09 -22.26
CA VAL A 99 -10.35 -2.38 -22.65
C VAL A 99 -11.71 -2.21 -23.33
N ILE A 100 -12.50 -1.20 -22.92
CA ILE A 100 -13.75 -0.85 -23.61
C ILE A 100 -13.45 -0.32 -25.02
N THR A 101 -12.44 0.53 -25.17
CA THR A 101 -12.09 1.13 -26.46
C THR A 101 -11.57 0.07 -27.43
N VAL A 102 -10.69 -0.82 -26.97
CA VAL A 102 -10.22 -1.98 -27.73
C VAL A 102 -11.39 -2.92 -28.06
N GLY A 103 -12.22 -3.25 -27.07
CA GLY A 103 -13.40 -4.09 -27.27
C GLY A 103 -14.36 -3.53 -28.32
N ASN A 104 -14.60 -2.22 -28.32
CA ASN A 104 -15.42 -1.57 -29.34
C ASN A 104 -14.78 -1.64 -30.73
N ALA A 105 -13.45 -1.49 -30.85
CA ALA A 105 -12.76 -1.67 -32.12
C ALA A 105 -12.85 -3.13 -32.64
N VAL A 106 -12.82 -4.13 -31.75
CA VAL A 106 -13.07 -5.54 -32.10
C VAL A 106 -14.51 -5.72 -32.60
N VAL A 107 -15.50 -5.12 -31.95
CA VAL A 107 -16.90 -5.12 -32.42
C VAL A 107 -17.01 -4.52 -33.81
N GLU A 108 -16.41 -3.34 -34.04
CA GLU A 108 -16.40 -2.69 -35.35
C GLU A 108 -15.77 -3.58 -36.41
N ARG A 109 -14.72 -4.33 -36.06
CA ARG A 109 -14.04 -5.23 -36.98
C ARG A 109 -14.91 -6.41 -37.42
N PHE A 110 -15.60 -7.06 -36.48
CA PHE A 110 -16.58 -8.11 -36.78
C PHE A 110 -17.82 -7.58 -37.49
N ALA A 111 -18.22 -6.33 -37.23
CA ALA A 111 -19.33 -5.70 -37.95
C ALA A 111 -18.96 -5.43 -39.42
N ALA A 112 -17.71 -5.09 -39.71
CA ALA A 112 -17.21 -4.91 -41.07
C ALA A 112 -17.04 -6.22 -41.84
N ASP A 113 -16.68 -7.31 -41.14
CA ASP A 113 -16.51 -8.65 -41.72
C ASP A 113 -16.98 -9.74 -40.75
N PRO A 114 -18.26 -10.16 -40.87
CA PRO A 114 -18.83 -11.16 -39.98
C PRO A 114 -18.26 -12.57 -40.13
N GLU A 115 -17.53 -12.85 -41.22
CA GLU A 115 -16.94 -14.18 -41.49
C GLU A 115 -15.54 -14.35 -40.90
N LEU A 116 -15.00 -13.31 -40.26
CA LEU A 116 -13.74 -13.39 -39.53
C LEU A 116 -13.77 -14.50 -38.47
N THR A 117 -12.66 -15.24 -38.41
CA THR A 117 -12.42 -16.30 -37.42
C THR A 117 -11.50 -15.86 -36.28
N GLY A 118 -11.13 -14.58 -36.25
CA GLY A 118 -10.25 -13.98 -35.25
C GLY A 118 -9.94 -12.52 -35.57
N VAL A 119 -9.50 -11.79 -34.56
CA VAL A 119 -9.02 -10.41 -34.67
C VAL A 119 -7.63 -10.37 -34.06
N ASP A 120 -6.66 -9.84 -34.80
CA ASP A 120 -5.32 -9.62 -34.26
C ASP A 120 -5.37 -8.41 -33.32
N VAL A 121 -4.99 -8.61 -32.06
CA VAL A 121 -4.95 -7.54 -31.07
C VAL A 121 -3.60 -7.56 -30.39
N ASP A 122 -2.88 -6.45 -30.48
CA ASP A 122 -1.54 -6.32 -29.92
C ASP A 122 -1.37 -4.98 -29.19
N ILE A 123 -0.39 -4.94 -28.30
CA ILE A 123 0.04 -3.74 -27.59
C ILE A 123 1.36 -3.23 -28.18
N THR A 124 1.42 -1.94 -28.48
CA THR A 124 2.59 -1.27 -29.03
C THR A 124 3.05 -0.15 -28.10
N ALA A 125 4.17 0.50 -28.43
CA ALA A 125 4.65 1.65 -27.66
C ALA A 125 3.66 2.84 -27.67
N ASP A 126 2.90 2.99 -28.75
CA ASP A 126 2.05 4.16 -29.00
C ASP A 126 0.56 3.91 -28.67
N GLY A 127 0.17 2.68 -28.38
CA GLY A 127 -1.22 2.30 -28.14
C GLY A 127 -1.51 0.84 -28.42
N TYR A 128 -2.77 0.53 -28.68
CA TYR A 128 -3.22 -0.80 -29.08
C TYR A 128 -3.38 -0.88 -30.59
N VAL A 129 -3.20 -2.06 -31.15
CA VAL A 129 -3.46 -2.35 -32.56
C VAL A 129 -4.55 -3.40 -32.63
N VAL A 130 -5.62 -3.11 -33.38
CA VAL A 130 -6.75 -4.02 -33.63
C VAL A 130 -6.87 -4.23 -35.14
N ASP A 131 -6.43 -5.39 -35.62
CA ASP A 131 -6.30 -5.75 -37.03
C ASP A 131 -5.63 -4.65 -37.88
N GLY A 132 -4.52 -4.11 -37.37
CA GLY A 132 -3.74 -3.04 -38.01
C GLY A 132 -4.26 -1.62 -37.76
N ALA A 133 -5.45 -1.44 -37.17
CA ALA A 133 -5.95 -0.13 -36.79
C ALA A 133 -5.38 0.30 -35.42
N VAL A 134 -4.86 1.52 -35.33
CA VAL A 134 -4.28 2.05 -34.08
C VAL A 134 -5.40 2.63 -33.20
N VAL A 135 -5.44 2.16 -31.96
CA VAL A 135 -6.31 2.65 -30.90
C VAL A 135 -5.43 3.32 -29.85
N ALA A 136 -5.68 4.60 -29.59
CA ALA A 136 -4.91 5.35 -28.59
C ALA A 136 -5.12 4.78 -27.19
N ARG A 137 -4.02 4.60 -26.45
CA ARG A 137 -4.07 4.23 -25.03
C ARG A 137 -4.31 5.44 -24.14
N THR A 138 -5.07 5.27 -23.07
CA THR A 138 -5.28 6.30 -22.07
C THR A 138 -4.16 6.30 -21.03
N SER A 139 -3.53 5.15 -20.78
CA SER A 139 -2.45 4.98 -19.82
C SER A 139 -1.24 4.28 -20.42
N GLU A 140 -0.05 4.58 -19.91
CA GLU A 140 1.18 3.84 -20.22
C GLU A 140 1.43 2.68 -19.25
N ALA A 141 0.56 2.54 -18.24
CA ALA A 141 0.69 1.54 -17.19
C ALA A 141 0.21 0.15 -17.61
N ASP A 142 -0.30 -0.01 -18.83
CA ASP A 142 -0.73 -1.30 -19.37
C ASP A 142 0.50 -2.10 -19.78
N VAL A 143 0.62 -3.31 -19.26
CA VAL A 143 1.81 -4.16 -19.42
C VAL A 143 1.54 -5.41 -20.23
N ALA A 144 0.28 -5.84 -20.33
CA ALA A 144 -0.11 -6.93 -21.19
C ALA A 144 -1.55 -6.76 -21.69
N LEU A 145 -1.78 -7.22 -22.90
CA LEU A 145 -3.10 -7.38 -23.49
C LEU A 145 -3.23 -8.83 -23.94
N THR A 146 -4.36 -9.45 -23.63
CA THR A 146 -4.73 -10.77 -24.15
C THR A 146 -6.07 -10.70 -24.84
N TYR A 147 -6.17 -11.39 -25.98
CA TYR A 147 -7.40 -11.59 -26.73
C TYR A 147 -7.63 -13.09 -26.85
N GLU A 148 -8.82 -13.52 -26.45
CA GLU A 148 -9.27 -14.91 -26.55
C GLU A 148 -10.61 -14.97 -27.27
N GLY A 149 -10.80 -15.97 -28.11
CA GLY A 149 -12.02 -16.18 -28.87
C GLY A 149 -11.84 -16.08 -30.38
N SER A 150 -12.91 -16.41 -31.11
CA SER A 150 -12.83 -16.65 -32.56
C SER A 150 -14.06 -16.22 -33.35
N THR A 151 -15.12 -15.75 -32.69
CA THR A 151 -16.36 -15.36 -33.38
C THR A 151 -16.89 -14.05 -32.83
N ALA A 152 -17.71 -13.33 -33.60
CA ALA A 152 -18.30 -12.05 -33.20
C ALA A 152 -19.07 -12.09 -31.86
N TYR A 153 -19.49 -13.28 -31.40
CA TYR A 153 -20.28 -13.48 -30.18
C TYR A 153 -19.50 -14.16 -29.06
N ASP A 154 -18.28 -14.62 -29.34
CA ASP A 154 -17.46 -15.39 -28.42
C ASP A 154 -16.01 -14.92 -28.53
N TRP A 155 -15.75 -13.81 -27.82
CA TRP A 155 -14.44 -13.25 -27.59
C TRP A 155 -14.39 -12.47 -26.28
N CYS A 156 -13.17 -12.36 -25.76
CA CYS A 156 -12.84 -11.57 -24.58
C CYS A 156 -11.47 -10.91 -24.73
N VAL A 157 -11.40 -9.63 -24.40
CA VAL A 157 -10.14 -8.87 -24.28
C VAL A 157 -9.87 -8.66 -22.80
N THR A 158 -8.64 -8.94 -22.36
CA THR A 158 -8.16 -8.56 -21.02
C THR A 158 -6.97 -7.64 -21.14
N ILE A 159 -6.95 -6.60 -20.30
CA ILE A 159 -5.79 -5.72 -20.11
C ILE A 159 -5.31 -5.91 -18.68
N ALA A 160 -4.02 -6.22 -18.53
CA ALA A 160 -3.32 -6.21 -17.27
C ALA A 160 -2.48 -4.93 -17.16
N ALA A 161 -2.71 -4.18 -16.08
CA ALA A 161 -2.15 -2.87 -15.84
C ALA A 161 -1.49 -2.78 -14.46
N GLY A 162 -0.63 -1.77 -14.32
CA GLY A 162 0.20 -1.56 -13.14
C GLY A 162 1.56 -2.25 -13.26
N PRO A 163 2.49 -1.96 -12.31
CA PRO A 163 3.89 -2.38 -12.40
C PRO A 163 4.09 -3.90 -12.51
N ASP A 164 3.18 -4.66 -11.88
CA ASP A 164 3.22 -6.13 -11.85
C ASP A 164 2.05 -6.77 -12.61
N GLY A 165 1.25 -5.98 -13.35
CA GLY A 165 0.03 -6.47 -14.00
C GLY A 165 -1.09 -6.90 -13.04
N GLY A 166 -1.03 -6.46 -11.77
CA GLY A 166 -1.99 -6.87 -10.73
C GLY A 166 -3.40 -6.25 -10.86
N GLN A 167 -3.58 -5.24 -11.72
CA GLN A 167 -4.89 -4.66 -12.01
C GLN A 167 -5.38 -5.17 -13.36
N THR A 168 -6.50 -5.89 -13.37
CA THR A 168 -7.05 -6.47 -14.60
C THR A 168 -8.41 -5.87 -14.93
N ALA A 169 -8.63 -5.59 -16.22
CA ALA A 169 -9.93 -5.22 -16.75
C ALA A 169 -10.23 -6.10 -17.96
N ALA A 170 -11.45 -6.63 -18.04
CA ALA A 170 -11.85 -7.51 -19.12
C ALA A 170 -13.12 -6.98 -19.82
N PHE A 171 -13.21 -7.20 -21.12
CA PHE A 171 -14.37 -6.84 -21.93
C PHE A 171 -14.74 -8.00 -22.84
N THR A 172 -16.02 -8.39 -22.84
CA THR A 172 -16.54 -9.54 -23.57
C THR A 172 -17.53 -9.12 -24.65
N ALA A 173 -17.64 -9.94 -25.68
CA ALA A 173 -18.56 -9.74 -26.81
C ALA A 173 -20.01 -9.45 -26.39
N THR A 174 -20.51 -10.19 -25.39
CA THR A 174 -21.94 -10.15 -25.01
C THR A 174 -22.19 -9.51 -23.65
N GLY A 175 -21.22 -9.55 -22.73
CA GLY A 175 -21.33 -9.00 -21.39
C GLY A 175 -20.82 -7.57 -21.25
N GLY A 176 -20.05 -7.06 -22.23
CA GLY A 176 -19.33 -5.81 -22.10
C GLY A 176 -18.25 -5.92 -21.02
N LEU A 177 -18.12 -4.88 -20.18
CA LEU A 177 -17.11 -4.84 -19.12
C LEU A 177 -17.41 -5.88 -18.01
N VAL A 178 -16.48 -6.80 -17.79
CA VAL A 178 -16.55 -7.88 -16.79
C VAL A 178 -15.33 -7.86 -15.88
N ALA A 179 -15.40 -8.56 -14.75
CA ALA A 179 -14.28 -8.66 -13.81
C ALA A 179 -13.12 -9.51 -14.37
N GLU A 180 -13.46 -10.58 -15.09
CA GLU A 180 -12.53 -11.54 -15.68
C GLU A 180 -13.18 -12.18 -16.90
N CYS A 181 -12.38 -12.63 -17.87
CA CYS A 181 -12.89 -13.43 -18.97
C CYS A 181 -13.43 -14.76 -18.44
N PRO A 182 -14.62 -15.21 -18.89
CA PRO A 182 -15.10 -16.54 -18.56
C PRO A 182 -14.09 -17.57 -19.08
N ALA A 183 -13.80 -18.59 -18.28
CA ALA A 183 -12.97 -19.69 -18.73
C ALA A 183 -13.66 -20.38 -19.93
N GLY A 184 -13.00 -20.34 -21.09
CA GLY A 184 -13.44 -21.02 -22.31
C GLY A 184 -13.41 -22.54 -22.21
#